data_AF-A0A4Y8JKM3-F1
#
_entry.id   AF-A0A4Y8JKM3-F1
#
_cell.length_a   1.000
_cell.length_b   1.000
_cell.length_c   1.000
_cell.angle_alpha   90.00
_cell.angle_beta   90.00
_cell.angle_gamma   90.00
#
_symmetry.space_group_name_H-M   'P 1'
#
loop_
_entity.id
_entity.type
_entity.pdbx_description
1 polymer ?
#
loop_
_entity_poly.entity_id
_entity_poly.type
_entity_poly.pdbx_seq_one_letter_code
_entity_poly.pdbx_strand_id
1 'polypeptide(L)'
;MPSFRITLIIGALHSGIAPDSVLPHLTAAAAELTTVEASDLAVVAGSPRAIVRFTADDAAMALLVGDRVLATARTRVEPVSWQVTERVRTRWYPVR
;
A
#
# COMPACT_ATOMS: atom_id res chain seq x y z
N MET A 1 7.13 6.33 16.61
CA MET A 1 6.29 5.42 15.82
C MET A 1 7.11 4.94 14.64
N PRO A 2 7.34 3.62 14.48
CA PRO A 2 8.00 3.07 13.31
C PRO A 2 7.28 3.46 12.00
N SER A 3 8.05 3.54 10.92
CA SER A 3 7.54 3.81 9.58
C SER A 3 7.44 2.49 8.82
N PHE A 4 6.27 2.25 8.24
CA PHE A 4 5.94 1.06 7.47
C PHE A 4 5.54 1.47 6.05
N ARG A 5 5.60 0.50 5.15
CA ARG A 5 5.23 0.71 3.76
C ARG A 5 4.54 -0.54 3.22
N ILE A 6 3.35 -0.36 2.67
CA ILE A 6 2.76 -1.35 1.77
C ILE A 6 3.20 -1.02 0.33
N THR A 7 3.66 -2.04 -0.39
CA THR A 7 3.88 -1.98 -1.84
C THR A 7 2.99 -3.01 -2.49
N LEU A 8 2.16 -2.58 -3.43
CA LEU A 8 1.18 -3.41 -4.14
C LEU A 8 1.43 -3.32 -5.64
N ILE A 9 1.62 -4.46 -6.29
CA ILE A 9 1.66 -4.54 -7.76
C ILE A 9 0.21 -4.52 -8.27
N ILE A 10 -0.11 -3.50 -9.07
CA ILE A 10 -1.43 -3.31 -9.66
C ILE A 10 -1.52 -4.15 -10.93
N GLY A 11 -2.54 -4.99 -11.01
CA GLY A 11 -2.92 -5.74 -12.21
C GLY A 11 -3.97 -5.01 -13.03
N ALA A 12 -4.91 -5.78 -13.59
CA ALA A 12 -6.00 -5.22 -14.38
C ALA A 12 -6.90 -4.33 -13.51
N LEU A 13 -7.35 -3.21 -14.06
CA LEU A 13 -8.39 -2.40 -13.43
C LEU A 13 -9.76 -3.06 -13.64
N HIS A 14 -10.62 -2.94 -12.64
CA HIS A 14 -12.03 -3.27 -12.80
C HIS A 14 -12.71 -2.28 -13.75
N SER A 15 -13.79 -2.72 -14.38
CA SER A 15 -14.57 -1.90 -15.29
C SER A 15 -15.03 -0.59 -14.63
N GLY A 16 -14.86 0.53 -15.34
CA GLY A 16 -15.28 1.85 -14.87
C GLY A 16 -14.34 2.53 -13.86
N ILE A 17 -13.24 1.89 -13.44
CA ILE A 17 -12.26 2.51 -12.54
C ILE A 17 -11.28 3.38 -13.32
N ALA A 18 -11.24 4.67 -12.99
CA ALA A 18 -10.25 5.59 -13.52
C ALA A 18 -8.86 5.27 -12.91
N PRO A 19 -7.79 5.10 -13.71
CA PRO A 19 -6.48 4.71 -13.20
C PRO A 19 -5.87 5.66 -12.17
N ASP A 20 -6.01 6.97 -12.37
CA ASP A 20 -5.55 8.02 -11.46
C ASP A 20 -6.27 8.02 -10.11
N SER A 21 -7.46 7.42 -10.04
CA SER A 21 -8.21 7.27 -8.78
C SER A 21 -7.64 6.18 -7.85
N VAL A 22 -6.84 5.23 -8.35
CA VAL A 22 -6.43 4.06 -7.56
C VAL A 22 -5.58 4.46 -6.35
N LEU A 23 -4.47 5.19 -6.56
CA LEU A 23 -3.56 5.57 -5.48
C LEU A 23 -4.23 6.44 -4.40
N PRO A 24 -5.05 7.47 -4.72
CA PRO A 24 -5.83 8.20 -3.72
C PRO A 24 -6.71 7.31 -2.84
N HIS A 25 -7.37 6.31 -3.40
CA HIS A 25 -8.23 5.42 -2.62
C HIS A 25 -7.45 4.45 -1.72
N LEU A 26 -6.30 3.94 -2.20
CA LEU A 26 -5.41 3.14 -1.34
C LEU A 26 -4.84 3.98 -0.20
N THR A 27 -4.48 5.22 -0.49
CA THR A 27 -3.99 6.18 0.50
C THR A 27 -5.06 6.48 1.55
N ALA A 28 -6.30 6.75 1.11
CA ALA A 28 -7.43 6.99 2.01
C ALA A 28 -7.71 5.78 2.90
N ALA A 29 -7.67 4.56 2.36
CA ALA A 29 -7.87 3.34 3.14
C ALA A 29 -6.81 3.14 4.23
N ALA A 30 -5.55 3.52 3.98
CA ALA A 30 -4.53 3.53 5.02
C ALA A 30 -4.80 4.63 6.07
N ALA A 31 -5.21 5.82 5.60
CA ALA A 31 -5.48 6.98 6.44
C ALA A 31 -6.67 6.78 7.41
N GLU A 32 -7.56 5.82 7.14
CA GLU A 32 -8.62 5.42 8.07
C GLU A 32 -8.08 4.84 9.39
N LEU A 33 -6.88 4.24 9.36
CA LEU A 33 -6.32 3.51 10.50
C LEU A 33 -5.05 4.16 11.07
N THR A 34 -4.38 5.03 10.32
CA THR A 34 -3.11 5.63 10.73
C THR A 34 -2.73 6.90 9.97
N THR A 35 -1.65 7.56 10.39
CA THR A 35 -1.03 8.67 9.64
C THR A 35 -0.27 8.15 8.43
N VAL A 36 -0.69 8.58 7.24
CA VAL A 36 0.07 8.40 6.00
C VAL A 36 1.16 9.46 5.91
N GLU A 37 2.40 9.02 5.71
CA GLU A 37 3.56 9.90 5.54
C GLU A 37 3.80 10.29 4.07
N ALA A 38 3.49 9.38 3.15
CA ALA A 38 3.65 9.58 1.71
C ALA A 38 2.92 8.49 0.92
N SER A 39 2.52 8.79 -0.31
CA SER A 39 2.12 7.80 -1.30
C SER A 39 2.77 8.09 -2.65
N ASP A 40 3.04 7.04 -3.42
CA ASP A 40 3.74 7.13 -4.71
C ASP A 40 3.28 6.02 -5.65
N LEU A 41 3.44 6.25 -6.95
CA LEU A 41 3.20 5.27 -8.01
C LEU A 41 4.45 5.16 -8.87
N ALA A 42 5.02 3.95 -8.92
CA ALA A 42 6.20 3.66 -9.72
C ALA A 42 5.93 2.58 -10.75
N VAL A 43 6.67 2.58 -11.86
CA VAL A 43 6.71 1.46 -12.81
C VAL A 43 8.06 0.79 -12.67
N VAL A 44 8.07 -0.51 -12.33
CA VAL A 44 9.29 -1.29 -12.15
C VAL A 44 9.19 -2.56 -12.97
N ALA A 45 10.14 -2.75 -13.90
CA ALA A 45 10.14 -3.86 -14.85
C ALA A 45 8.79 -4.01 -15.61
N GLY A 46 8.19 -2.89 -15.99
CA GLY A 46 6.90 -2.84 -16.68
C GLY A 46 5.67 -3.03 -15.80
N SER A 47 5.83 -3.30 -14.50
CA SER A 47 4.70 -3.46 -13.58
C SER A 47 4.43 -2.16 -12.79
N PRO A 48 3.18 -1.65 -12.78
CA PRO A 48 2.79 -0.52 -11.94
C PRO A 48 2.72 -0.95 -10.46
N ARG A 49 3.29 -0.14 -9.57
CA ARG A 49 3.39 -0.39 -8.13
C ARG A 49 2.85 0.81 -7.37
N ALA A 50 1.77 0.61 -6.63
CA ALA A 50 1.34 1.56 -5.62
C ALA A 50 2.17 1.38 -4.35
N ILE A 51 2.62 2.49 -3.78
CA ILE A 51 3.41 2.54 -2.57
C ILE A 51 2.71 3.48 -1.61
N VAL A 52 2.37 3.01 -0.40
CA VAL A 52 1.81 3.84 0.66
C VAL A 52 2.68 3.68 1.90
N ARG A 53 3.26 4.78 2.38
CA ARG A 53 4.10 4.83 3.58
C ARG A 53 3.31 5.45 4.72
N PHE A 54 3.36 4.83 5.89
CA PHE A 54 2.54 5.20 7.04
C PHE A 54 3.27 4.88 8.34
N THR A 55 2.86 5.51 9.44
CA THR A 55 3.34 5.14 10.78
C THR A 55 2.47 4.03 11.37
N ALA A 56 2.98 3.20 12.27
CA ALA A 56 2.11 2.37 13.13
C ALA A 56 2.82 2.15 14.47
N ASP A 57 2.10 1.67 15.48
CA ASP A 57 2.70 1.41 16.79
C ASP A 57 3.58 0.16 16.77
N ASP A 58 3.15 -0.86 16.03
CA ASP A 58 3.85 -2.14 15.89
C ASP A 58 3.57 -2.81 14.53
N ALA A 59 4.22 -3.95 14.32
CA ALA A 59 4.09 -4.79 13.13
C ALA A 59 2.66 -5.33 12.93
N ALA A 60 1.94 -5.65 14.02
CA ALA A 60 0.58 -6.20 13.93
C ALA A 60 -0.38 -5.14 13.39
N MET A 61 -0.32 -3.92 13.91
CA MET A 61 -1.06 -2.77 13.37
C MET A 61 -0.67 -2.47 11.93
N ALA A 62 0.61 -2.61 11.57
CA ALA A 62 1.04 -2.40 10.19
C ALA A 62 0.46 -3.43 9.21
N LEU A 63 0.32 -4.69 9.62
CA LEU A 63 -0.35 -5.72 8.83
C LEU A 63 -1.84 -5.43 8.67
N LEU A 64 -2.53 -4.97 9.74
CA LEU A 64 -3.93 -4.54 9.66
C LEU A 64 -4.15 -3.39 8.67
N VAL A 65 -3.26 -2.40 8.66
CA VAL A 65 -3.27 -1.32 7.65
C VAL A 65 -3.09 -1.91 6.25
N GLY A 66 -2.15 -2.85 6.09
CA GLY A 66 -1.92 -3.54 4.82
C GLY A 66 -3.15 -4.29 4.30
N ASP A 67 -3.83 -5.02 5.17
CA ASP A 67 -5.06 -5.76 4.85
C ASP A 67 -6.19 -4.81 4.47
N ARG A 68 -6.34 -3.68 5.17
CA ARG A 68 -7.34 -2.66 4.82
C ARG A 68 -7.10 -2.06 3.45
N VAL A 69 -5.85 -1.73 3.12
CA VAL A 69 -5.46 -1.23 1.79
C VAL A 69 -5.71 -2.29 0.72
N LEU A 70 -5.34 -3.54 0.98
CA LEU A 70 -5.57 -4.65 0.04
C LEU A 70 -7.06 -4.89 -0.21
N ALA A 71 -7.87 -4.87 0.84
CA ALA A 71 -9.33 -5.01 0.72
C ALA A 71 -9.92 -3.93 -0.19
N THR A 72 -9.47 -2.68 -0.03
CA THR A 72 -9.85 -1.58 -0.93
C THR A 72 -9.33 -1.80 -2.35
N ALA A 73 -8.07 -2.23 -2.52
CA ALA A 73 -7.48 -2.52 -3.82
C ALA A 73 -8.32 -3.54 -4.60
N ARG A 74 -8.72 -4.64 -3.97
CA ARG A 74 -9.54 -5.71 -4.56
C ARG A 74 -10.91 -5.26 -5.08
N THR A 75 -11.40 -4.09 -4.67
CA THR A 75 -12.65 -3.53 -5.23
C THR A 75 -12.43 -2.77 -6.54
N ARG A 76 -11.18 -2.44 -6.86
CA ARG A 76 -10.80 -1.49 -7.93
C ARG A 76 -9.89 -2.09 -8.99
N VAL A 77 -8.97 -2.95 -8.56
CA VAL A 77 -7.94 -3.56 -9.39
C VAL A 77 -7.72 -4.99 -8.92
N GLU A 78 -7.19 -5.82 -9.80
CA GLU A 78 -6.66 -7.14 -9.45
C GLU A 78 -5.25 -6.98 -8.84
N PRO A 79 -5.04 -7.22 -7.53
CA PRO A 79 -3.70 -7.12 -6.93
C PRO A 79 -2.86 -8.33 -7.32
N VAL A 80 -1.74 -8.11 -8.02
CA VAL A 80 -0.85 -9.21 -8.45
C VAL A 80 -0.02 -9.74 -7.28
N SER A 81 0.51 -8.84 -6.45
CA SER A 81 1.22 -9.17 -5.22
C SER A 81 1.32 -7.94 -4.32
N TRP A 82 1.57 -8.15 -3.03
CA TRP A 82 1.77 -7.06 -2.08
C TRP A 82 2.73 -7.47 -0.97
N GLN A 83 3.33 -6.46 -0.31
CA GLN A 83 4.18 -6.68 0.85
C GLN A 83 4.13 -5.47 1.78
N VAL A 84 4.01 -5.73 3.08
CA VAL A 84 4.25 -4.74 4.14
C VAL A 84 5.71 -4.85 4.57
N THR A 85 6.37 -3.71 4.68
CA THR A 85 7.77 -3.62 5.13
C THR A 85 7.90 -2.58 6.24
N GLU A 86 8.77 -2.84 7.21
CA GLU A 86 9.17 -1.88 8.26
C GLU A 86 10.50 -1.21 7.88
N ARG A 87 10.60 0.08 8.14
CA ARG A 87 11.85 0.82 8.02
C ARG A 87 12.71 0.64 9.26
N VAL A 88 13.80 -0.10 9.10
CA VAL A 88 14.86 -0.23 10.12
C VAL A 88 16.07 0.55 9.64
N ARG A 89 16.34 1.70 10.30
CA ARG A 89 17.34 2.70 9.88
C ARG A 89 17.07 3.21 8.45
N THR A 90 17.89 2.80 7.49
CA THR A 90 17.79 3.20 6.07
C THR A 90 17.23 2.11 5.17
N ARG A 91 16.89 0.94 5.72
CA ARG A 91 16.47 -0.24 4.96
C ARG A 91 15.03 -0.62 5.28
N TRP A 92 14.40 -1.30 4.32
CA TRP A 92 13.04 -1.82 4.43
C TRP A 92 13.12 -3.35 4.56
N TYR A 93 12.49 -3.90 5.60
CA TYR A 93 12.44 -5.34 5.84
C TYR A 93 11.00 -5.83 5.85
N PRO A 94 10.71 -7.01 5.26
CA PRO A 94 9.36 -7.57 5.29
C PRO A 94 8.85 -7.77 6.72
N VAL A 95 7.63 -7.34 6.97
CA VAL A 95 6.86 -7.72 8.16
C VAL A 95 6.25 -9.09 7.89
N ARG A 96 6.27 -9.98 8.89
CA ARG A 96 5.74 -11.35 8.82
C ARG A 96 4.53 -11.51 9.71
#